data_AF-A0A3K0WDZ2-F1
#
_entry.id   AF-A0A3K0WDZ2-F1
#
_cell.length_a   1.000
_cell.length_b   1.000
_cell.length_c   1.000
_cell.angle_alpha   90.00
_cell.angle_beta   90.00
_cell.angle_gamma   90.00
#
_symmetry.space_group_name_H-M   'P 1'
#
loop_
_entity.id
_entity.type
_entity.pdbx_description
1 polymer ?
#
loop_
_entity_poly.entity_id
_entity_poly.type
_entity_poly.pdbx_seq_one_letter_code
_entity_poly.pdbx_strand_id
1 'polypeptide(L)'
;MTYKYNPFWQQRIRETVRHALNVHPRLTALRVDLRLPDVPAATDAAVISRFINALKARIDAYQKRKHREGKRVHPTTLHYVWAREFGEFKGKKHYHLLLLVNRDTWCRAGDYRAPESLAGMIKQAWCSALGVDVGCHATLVHFPAWPAVWLARNDDTGFQQVLERANYLAKEHTKAHCTGERNFGCSRG
;
A
#
# COMPACT_ATOMS: atom_id res chain seq x y z
N MET A 1 -12.32 19.74 13.76
CA MET A 1 -11.27 20.11 12.80
C MET A 1 -11.74 19.74 11.41
N THR A 2 -12.00 20.71 10.54
CA THR A 2 -12.43 20.49 9.16
C THR A 2 -11.19 20.15 8.33
N TYR A 3 -11.05 18.89 7.91
CA TYR A 3 -9.91 18.47 7.10
C TYR A 3 -10.06 18.99 5.67
N LYS A 4 -9.03 19.65 5.16
CA LYS A 4 -8.93 20.01 3.74
C LYS A 4 -8.31 18.85 2.97
N TYR A 5 -9.00 18.42 1.91
CA TYR A 5 -8.56 17.34 1.03
C TYR A 5 -8.14 17.92 -0.32
N ASN A 6 -7.09 17.36 -0.92
CA ASN A 6 -6.66 17.76 -2.25
C ASN A 6 -7.55 17.11 -3.33
N PRO A 7 -8.35 17.89 -4.10
CA PRO A 7 -9.30 17.32 -5.06
C PRO A 7 -8.64 16.50 -6.18
N PHE A 8 -7.45 16.92 -6.62
CA PHE A 8 -6.69 16.19 -7.64
C PHE A 8 -6.27 14.81 -7.13
N TRP A 9 -5.81 14.69 -5.88
CA TRP A 9 -5.47 13.39 -5.30
C TRP A 9 -6.69 12.49 -5.12
N GLN A 10 -7.84 13.05 -4.71
CA GLN A 10 -9.10 12.29 -4.63
C GLN A 10 -9.52 11.73 -5.98
N GLN A 11 -9.41 12.54 -7.05
CA GLN A 11 -9.68 12.09 -8.41
C GLN A 11 -8.75 10.94 -8.81
N ARG A 12 -7.44 11.09 -8.59
CA ARG A 12 -6.44 10.06 -8.91
C ARG A 12 -6.65 8.76 -8.13
N ILE A 13 -7.03 8.85 -6.87
CA ILE A 13 -7.45 7.70 -6.05
C ILE A 13 -8.64 7.00 -6.70
N ARG A 14 -9.69 7.75 -7.03
CA ARG A 14 -10.91 7.22 -7.63
C ARG A 14 -10.64 6.49 -8.95
N GLU A 15 -9.85 7.09 -9.82
CA GLU A 15 -9.42 6.49 -11.09
C GLU A 15 -8.64 5.19 -10.87
N THR A 16 -7.72 5.18 -9.89
CA THR A 16 -6.92 3.99 -9.57
C THR A 16 -7.78 2.84 -9.06
N VAL A 17 -8.74 3.11 -8.17
CA VAL A 17 -9.66 2.09 -7.64
C VAL A 17 -10.56 1.54 -8.75
N ARG A 18 -11.08 2.41 -9.63
CA ARG A 18 -11.89 1.98 -10.79
C ARG A 18 -11.09 1.10 -11.75
N HIS A 19 -9.88 1.49 -12.06
CA HIS A 19 -9.02 0.69 -12.93
C HIS A 19 -8.72 -0.67 -12.29
N ALA A 20 -8.40 -0.71 -10.99
CA ALA A 20 -8.21 -1.96 -10.27
C ALA A 20 -9.46 -2.86 -10.32
N LEU A 21 -10.67 -2.30 -10.27
CA LEU A 21 -11.95 -3.02 -10.38
C LEU A 21 -12.22 -3.58 -11.79
N ASN A 22 -11.71 -2.88 -12.81
CA ASN A 22 -11.78 -3.37 -14.19
C ASN A 22 -10.89 -4.60 -14.38
N VAL A 23 -9.70 -4.60 -13.77
CA VAL A 23 -8.78 -5.75 -13.80
C VAL A 23 -9.26 -6.90 -12.90
N HIS A 24 -9.68 -6.60 -11.67
CA HIS A 24 -10.13 -7.59 -10.69
C HIS A 24 -11.55 -7.26 -10.23
N PRO A 25 -12.59 -8.06 -10.59
CA PRO A 25 -13.97 -7.80 -10.18
C PRO A 25 -14.21 -7.82 -8.66
N ARG A 26 -13.28 -8.41 -7.90
CA ARG A 26 -13.31 -8.48 -6.44
C ARG A 26 -11.95 -8.02 -5.92
N LEU A 27 -11.94 -6.91 -5.19
CA LEU A 27 -10.74 -6.32 -4.62
C LEU A 27 -10.70 -6.44 -3.10
N THR A 28 -9.48 -6.58 -2.61
CA THR A 28 -9.13 -6.27 -1.23
C THR A 28 -8.31 -4.99 -1.24
N ALA A 29 -8.84 -3.94 -0.63
CA ALA A 29 -8.16 -2.67 -0.40
C ALA A 29 -7.51 -2.71 0.98
N LEU A 30 -6.17 -2.72 1.01
CA LEU A 30 -5.36 -2.84 2.22
C LEU A 30 -4.62 -1.53 2.51
N ARG A 31 -4.92 -0.90 3.64
CA ARG A 31 -4.17 0.25 4.15
C ARG A 31 -2.91 -0.22 4.88
N VAL A 32 -1.81 0.45 4.57
CA VAL A 32 -0.49 0.20 5.15
C VAL A 32 0.20 1.53 5.42
N ASP A 33 0.80 1.68 6.60
CA ASP A 33 1.63 2.84 6.93
C ASP A 33 3.09 2.39 7.06
N LEU A 34 3.99 2.95 6.26
CA LEU A 34 5.42 2.63 6.25
C LEU A 34 6.21 3.73 6.96
N ARG A 35 6.98 3.33 7.97
CA ARG A 35 7.84 4.20 8.78
C ARG A 35 9.30 4.01 8.39
N LEU A 36 10.07 5.09 8.48
CA LEU A 36 11.51 5.01 8.33
C LEU A 36 12.18 4.62 9.65
N PRO A 37 13.31 3.89 9.60
CA PRO A 37 14.07 3.54 10.77
C PRO A 37 14.93 4.70 11.27
N ASP A 38 15.43 4.56 12.50
CA ASP A 38 16.40 5.46 13.13
C ASP A 38 17.85 5.00 12.98
N VAL A 39 18.08 4.04 12.09
CA VAL A 39 19.41 3.52 11.72
C VAL A 39 19.76 3.91 10.29
N PRO A 40 21.05 3.87 9.90
CA PRO A 40 21.45 4.07 8.51
C PRO A 40 20.66 3.16 7.56
N ALA A 41 19.91 3.78 6.65
CA ALA A 41 19.04 3.10 5.71
C ALA A 41 18.87 3.94 4.44
N ALA A 42 18.49 3.29 3.34
CA ALA A 42 18.19 3.94 2.07
C ALA A 42 16.85 4.69 2.15
N THR A 43 16.88 5.92 2.67
CA THR A 43 15.69 6.76 2.92
C THR A 43 15.49 7.87 1.88
N ASP A 44 16.17 7.79 0.74
CA ASP A 44 16.06 8.73 -0.38
C ASP A 44 14.68 8.74 -1.04
N ALA A 45 14.43 9.70 -1.93
CA ALA A 45 13.17 9.87 -2.62
C ALA A 45 12.70 8.63 -3.41
N ALA A 46 13.61 7.75 -3.84
CA ALA A 46 13.27 6.55 -4.60
C ALA A 46 12.86 5.35 -3.73
N VAL A 47 12.93 5.45 -2.40
CA VAL A 47 12.62 4.34 -1.47
C VAL A 47 11.23 3.75 -1.69
N ILE A 48 10.23 4.59 -1.95
CA ILE A 48 8.85 4.14 -2.20
C ILE A 48 8.74 3.37 -3.52
N SER A 49 9.51 3.77 -4.54
CA SER A 49 9.55 3.08 -5.83
C SER A 49 10.24 1.73 -5.70
N ARG A 50 11.36 1.66 -4.95
CA ARG A 50 12.01 0.38 -4.62
C ARG A 50 11.06 -0.55 -3.88
N PHE A 51 10.32 -0.04 -2.90
CA PHE A 51 9.30 -0.80 -2.17
C PHE A 51 8.24 -1.39 -3.09
N ILE A 52 7.62 -0.56 -3.94
CA ILE A 52 6.58 -1.03 -4.87
C ILE A 52 7.13 -2.11 -5.81
N ASN A 53 8.32 -1.92 -6.37
CA ASN A 53 8.95 -2.90 -7.26
C ASN A 53 9.27 -4.21 -6.52
N ALA A 54 9.81 -4.09 -5.30
CA ALA A 54 10.11 -5.23 -4.43
C ALA A 54 8.85 -6.02 -4.03
N LEU A 55 7.71 -5.34 -3.85
CA LEU A 55 6.43 -5.98 -3.55
C LEU A 55 5.82 -6.66 -4.78
N LYS A 56 5.86 -6.00 -5.96
CA LYS A 56 5.43 -6.61 -7.23
C LYS A 56 6.20 -7.90 -7.52
N ALA A 57 7.53 -7.85 -7.43
CA ALA A 57 8.39 -9.01 -7.66
C ALA A 57 8.06 -10.18 -6.71
N ARG A 58 7.74 -9.90 -5.44
CA ARG A 58 7.33 -10.91 -4.46
C ARG A 58 5.97 -11.52 -4.78
N ILE A 59 5.00 -10.71 -5.19
CA ILE A 59 3.67 -11.17 -5.63
C ILE A 59 3.81 -12.06 -6.88
N ASP A 60 4.64 -11.68 -7.84
CA ASP A 60 4.88 -12.47 -9.05
C ASP A 60 5.57 -13.81 -8.72
N ALA A 61 6.59 -13.79 -7.85
CA ALA A 61 7.26 -14.99 -7.39
C ALA A 61 6.31 -15.93 -6.63
N TYR A 62 5.45 -15.39 -5.76
CA TYR A 62 4.43 -16.14 -5.05
C TYR A 62 3.48 -16.85 -6.03
N GLN A 63 2.96 -16.14 -7.02
CA GLN A 63 2.04 -16.70 -8.02
C GLN A 63 2.73 -17.80 -8.85
N LYS A 64 3.95 -17.56 -9.35
CA LYS A 64 4.74 -18.55 -10.10
C LYS A 64 5.00 -19.80 -9.28
N ARG A 65 5.35 -19.65 -8.00
CA ARG A 65 5.59 -20.78 -7.09
C ARG A 65 4.32 -21.60 -6.86
N LYS A 66 3.19 -20.95 -6.53
CA LYS A 66 1.91 -21.66 -6.32
C LYS A 66 1.46 -22.41 -7.57
N HIS A 67 1.67 -21.83 -8.75
CA HIS A 67 1.41 -22.51 -10.02
C HIS A 67 2.31 -23.75 -10.20
N ARG A 68 3.61 -23.65 -9.91
CA ARG A 68 4.54 -24.79 -9.96
C ARG A 68 4.20 -25.90 -8.97
N GLU A 69 3.64 -25.54 -7.81
CA GLU A 69 3.13 -26.49 -6.81
C GLU A 69 1.81 -27.16 -7.23
N GLY A 70 1.28 -26.89 -8.42
CA GLY A 70 -0.02 -27.41 -8.87
C GLY A 70 -1.22 -26.85 -8.10
N LYS A 71 -1.01 -25.79 -7.31
CA LYS A 71 -2.08 -25.14 -6.54
C LYS A 71 -2.85 -24.17 -7.42
N ARG A 72 -4.15 -24.04 -7.17
CA ARG A 72 -4.98 -23.04 -7.83
C ARG A 72 -4.44 -21.64 -7.57
N VAL A 73 -4.19 -20.88 -8.64
CA VAL A 73 -3.74 -19.48 -8.57
C VAL A 73 -4.81 -18.59 -9.16
N HIS A 74 -5.23 -17.60 -8.38
CA HIS A 74 -5.98 -16.47 -8.89
C HIS A 74 -4.96 -15.38 -9.27
N PRO A 75 -4.89 -14.95 -10.55
CA PRO A 75 -3.96 -13.90 -10.92
C PRO A 75 -4.23 -12.60 -10.14
N THR A 76 -3.18 -11.99 -9.61
CA THR A 76 -3.21 -10.69 -8.94
C THR A 76 -2.25 -9.73 -9.60
N THR A 77 -2.79 -8.57 -9.96
CA THR A 77 -2.03 -7.38 -10.35
C THR A 77 -2.15 -6.36 -9.23
N LEU A 78 -1.02 -5.96 -8.66
CA LEU A 78 -0.99 -4.95 -7.61
C LEU A 78 -1.26 -3.56 -8.18
N HIS A 79 -2.33 -2.93 -7.70
CA HIS A 79 -2.59 -1.51 -7.88
C HIS A 79 -2.35 -0.80 -6.55
N TYR A 80 -1.97 0.48 -6.58
CA TYR A 80 -1.62 1.18 -5.35
C TYR A 80 -1.80 2.68 -5.45
N VAL A 81 -2.01 3.29 -4.28
CA VAL A 81 -1.87 4.72 -4.05
C VAL A 81 -0.95 4.89 -2.85
N TRP A 82 -0.10 5.90 -2.87
CA TRP A 82 0.68 6.31 -1.72
C TRP A 82 0.68 7.82 -1.54
N ALA A 83 0.80 8.23 -0.28
CA ALA A 83 0.93 9.60 0.17
C ALA A 83 2.09 9.68 1.16
N ARG A 84 2.92 10.71 1.03
CA ARG A 84 4.01 11.00 1.97
C ARG A 84 3.56 12.07 2.95
N GLU A 85 3.82 11.83 4.24
CA GLU A 85 3.50 12.72 5.35
C GLU A 85 4.69 12.82 6.33
N PHE A 86 4.73 13.88 7.12
CA PHE A 86 5.73 14.09 8.17
C PHE A 86 5.02 14.07 9.53
N GLY A 87 5.42 13.17 10.43
CA GLY A 87 4.70 12.98 11.69
C GLY A 87 4.74 14.25 12.55
N GLU A 88 3.60 14.66 13.10
CA GLU A 88 3.44 15.92 13.86
C GLU A 88 4.42 16.06 15.04
N PHE A 89 4.73 14.96 15.72
CA PHE A 89 5.54 14.98 16.95
C PHE A 89 7.05 14.89 16.71
N LYS A 90 7.50 14.16 15.69
CA LYS A 90 8.93 13.88 15.45
C LYS A 90 9.44 14.39 14.10
N GLY A 91 8.57 14.99 13.28
CA GLY A 91 8.91 15.42 11.92
C GLY A 91 9.41 14.29 11.02
N LYS A 92 9.08 13.03 11.32
CA LYS A 92 9.61 11.88 10.57
C LYS A 92 8.78 11.59 9.33
N LYS A 93 9.47 11.47 8.20
CA LYS A 93 8.90 11.03 6.94
C LYS A 93 8.31 9.63 7.09
N HIS A 94 7.07 9.47 6.67
CA HIS A 94 6.38 8.19 6.57
C HIS A 94 5.46 8.18 5.35
N TYR A 95 5.05 6.98 4.92
CA TYR A 95 4.21 6.80 3.76
C TYR A 95 2.92 6.10 4.16
N HIS A 96 1.78 6.68 3.80
CA HIS A 96 0.49 6.00 3.83
C HIS A 96 0.25 5.38 2.46
N LEU A 97 -0.21 4.13 2.45
CA LEU A 97 -0.52 3.41 1.22
C LEU A 97 -1.90 2.79 1.27
N LEU A 98 -2.52 2.74 0.10
CA LEU A 98 -3.64 1.88 -0.21
C LEU A 98 -3.16 0.89 -1.27
N LEU A 99 -3.09 -0.39 -0.91
CA LEU A 99 -2.76 -1.49 -1.82
C LEU A 99 -4.06 -2.18 -2.24
N LEU A 100 -4.22 -2.41 -3.54
CA LEU A 100 -5.40 -3.02 -4.13
C LEU A 100 -4.97 -4.32 -4.80
N VAL A 101 -5.49 -5.44 -4.30
CA VAL A 101 -5.16 -6.80 -4.77
C VAL A 101 -6.42 -7.58 -5.06
N ASN A 102 -6.32 -8.65 -5.85
CA ASN A 102 -7.43 -9.54 -6.10
C ASN A 102 -7.86 -10.24 -4.80
N ARG A 103 -9.13 -10.08 -4.42
CA ARG A 103 -9.70 -10.67 -3.21
C ARG A 103 -9.63 -12.20 -3.22
N ASP A 104 -9.71 -12.80 -4.40
CA ASP A 104 -9.68 -14.26 -4.54
C ASP A 104 -8.26 -14.83 -4.35
N THR A 105 -7.22 -13.97 -4.40
CA THR A 105 -5.85 -14.34 -4.02
C THR A 105 -5.58 -14.05 -2.55
N TRP A 106 -5.94 -12.83 -2.10
CA TRP A 106 -5.82 -12.42 -0.71
C TRP A 106 -7.07 -11.67 -0.28
N CYS A 107 -7.87 -12.31 0.58
CA CYS A 107 -9.02 -11.66 1.22
C CYS A 107 -8.62 -10.80 2.43
N ARG A 108 -7.38 -10.89 2.90
CA ARG A 108 -6.84 -10.12 4.04
C ARG A 108 -5.33 -10.05 3.95
N ALA A 109 -4.71 -9.28 4.83
CA ALA A 109 -3.24 -9.23 4.96
C ALA A 109 -2.63 -10.62 5.25
N GLY A 110 -3.41 -11.53 5.85
CA GLY A 110 -2.95 -12.85 6.28
C GLY A 110 -2.22 -12.80 7.62
N ASP A 111 -1.45 -13.83 7.93
CA ASP A 111 -0.69 -13.90 9.18
C ASP A 111 0.52 -12.96 9.13
N TYR A 112 0.59 -12.01 10.06
CA TYR A 112 1.67 -11.03 10.18
C TYR A 112 3.04 -11.62 10.55
N ARG A 113 3.08 -12.88 11.02
CA ARG A 113 4.29 -13.63 11.34
C ARG A 113 4.72 -14.54 10.19
N ALA A 114 3.81 -14.89 9.28
CA ALA A 114 4.11 -15.74 8.14
C ALA A 114 4.77 -14.93 7.02
N PRO A 115 6.00 -15.25 6.58
CA PRO A 115 6.69 -14.52 5.51
C PRO A 115 5.98 -14.65 4.15
N GLU A 116 5.21 -15.71 3.95
CA GLU A 116 4.47 -15.95 2.71
C GLU A 116 3.13 -15.22 2.62
N SER A 117 2.65 -14.64 3.73
CA SER A 117 1.42 -13.87 3.72
C SER A 117 1.62 -12.53 3.00
N LEU A 118 0.52 -11.87 2.62
CA LEU A 118 0.60 -10.53 2.05
C LEU A 118 1.28 -9.55 3.02
N ALA A 119 0.98 -9.64 4.32
CA ALA A 119 1.65 -8.87 5.36
C ALA A 119 3.15 -9.16 5.42
N GLY A 120 3.55 -10.44 5.37
CA GLY A 120 4.94 -10.86 5.36
C GLY A 120 5.70 -10.34 4.14
N MET A 121 5.09 -10.42 2.95
CA MET A 121 5.65 -9.88 1.71
C MET A 121 5.81 -8.36 1.76
N ILE A 122 4.84 -7.63 2.33
CA ILE A 122 4.92 -6.17 2.52
C ILE A 122 6.07 -5.82 3.46
N LYS A 123 6.19 -6.49 4.60
CA LYS A 123 7.29 -6.28 5.56
C LYS A 123 8.66 -6.51 4.92
N GLN A 124 8.82 -7.62 4.21
CA GLN A 124 10.07 -7.95 3.52
C GLN A 124 10.37 -6.96 2.39
N ALA A 125 9.38 -6.54 1.62
CA ALA A 125 9.56 -5.54 0.56
C ALA A 125 10.02 -4.21 1.14
N TRP A 126 9.48 -3.80 2.29
CA TRP A 126 9.87 -2.55 2.94
C TRP A 126 11.29 -2.59 3.49
N CYS A 127 11.64 -3.64 4.24
CA CYS A 127 12.99 -3.79 4.76
C CYS A 127 14.03 -3.90 3.63
N SER A 128 13.70 -4.62 2.56
CA SER A 128 14.52 -4.72 1.35
C SER A 128 14.70 -3.38 0.64
N ALA A 129 13.67 -2.52 0.59
CA ALA A 129 13.78 -1.19 -0.01
C ALA A 129 14.66 -0.22 0.80
N LEU A 130 14.69 -0.42 2.11
CA LEU A 130 15.50 0.32 3.08
C LEU A 130 16.93 -0.22 3.21
N GLY A 131 17.19 -1.46 2.80
CA GLY A 131 18.48 -2.13 2.99
C GLY A 131 18.71 -2.58 4.44
N VAL A 132 17.65 -2.89 5.18
CA VAL A 132 17.72 -3.32 6.59
C VAL A 132 17.21 -4.74 6.78
N ASP A 133 17.62 -5.38 7.89
CA ASP A 133 17.17 -6.73 8.25
C ASP A 133 15.68 -6.76 8.62
N VAL A 134 14.96 -7.77 8.11
CA VAL A 134 13.51 -7.94 8.28
C VAL A 134 13.14 -8.29 9.73
N GLY A 135 13.94 -9.11 10.40
CA GLY A 135 13.68 -9.59 11.76
C GLY A 135 13.68 -8.45 12.77
N CYS A 136 14.67 -7.56 12.69
CA CYS A 136 14.78 -6.41 13.59
C CYS A 136 13.80 -5.27 13.25
N HIS A 137 13.32 -5.18 11.99
CA HIS A 137 12.61 -4.01 11.49
C HIS A 137 11.18 -4.28 10.99
N ALA A 138 10.60 -5.44 11.30
CA ALA A 138 9.23 -5.79 10.93
C ALA A 138 8.16 -4.80 11.45
N THR A 139 8.47 -4.04 12.50
CA THR A 139 7.61 -3.01 13.11
C THR A 139 7.57 -1.69 12.33
N LEU A 140 8.44 -1.51 11.33
CA LEU A 140 8.41 -0.36 10.43
C LEU A 140 7.16 -0.34 9.54
N VAL A 141 6.50 -1.49 9.37
CA VAL A 141 5.23 -1.59 8.67
C VAL A 141 4.10 -1.66 9.70
N HIS A 142 3.27 -0.63 9.72
CA HIS A 142 2.10 -0.55 10.57
C HIS A 142 0.82 -0.85 9.77
N PHE A 143 -0.01 -1.74 10.31
CA PHE A 143 -1.33 -2.04 9.79
C PHE A 143 -2.36 -1.51 10.79
N PRO A 144 -3.26 -0.60 10.40
CA PRO A 144 -4.28 -0.08 11.31
C PRO A 144 -5.27 -1.18 11.72
N ALA A 145 -6.06 -0.95 12.78
CA ALA A 145 -6.99 -1.94 13.35
C ALA A 145 -7.98 -2.53 12.34
N TRP A 146 -8.36 -1.75 11.32
CA TRP A 146 -9.22 -2.18 10.21
C TRP A 146 -8.49 -1.94 8.88
N PRO A 147 -7.49 -2.77 8.54
CA PRO A 147 -6.59 -2.47 7.45
C PRO A 147 -7.18 -2.86 6.10
N ALA A 148 -8.06 -3.86 6.05
CA ALA A 148 -8.60 -4.42 4.82
C ALA A 148 -10.10 -4.09 4.66
N VAL A 149 -10.48 -3.72 3.44
CA VAL A 149 -11.86 -3.52 3.00
C VAL A 149 -12.08 -4.31 1.72
N TRP A 150 -13.25 -4.92 1.60
CA TRP A 150 -13.63 -5.62 0.39
C TRP A 150 -14.47 -4.73 -0.50
N LEU A 151 -14.25 -4.88 -1.80
CA LEU A 151 -14.96 -4.15 -2.82
C LEU A 151 -15.27 -5.12 -3.95
N ALA A 152 -16.51 -5.13 -4.42
CA ALA A 152 -16.92 -5.87 -5.60
C ALA A 152 -17.28 -4.91 -6.73
N ARG A 153 -17.26 -5.41 -7.98
CA ARG A 153 -17.81 -4.69 -9.12
C ARG A 153 -19.29 -4.41 -8.88
N ASN A 154 -19.73 -3.19 -9.22
CA ASN A 154 -21.10 -2.70 -9.03
C ASN A 154 -21.55 -2.59 -7.55
N ASP A 155 -20.60 -2.53 -6.61
CA ASP A 155 -20.86 -2.22 -5.20
C ASP A 155 -20.56 -0.74 -4.93
N ASP A 156 -21.53 0.13 -5.22
CA ASP A 156 -21.35 1.58 -5.07
C ASP A 156 -21.11 2.00 -3.61
N THR A 157 -21.77 1.33 -2.65
CA THR A 157 -21.58 1.56 -1.22
C THR A 157 -20.16 1.20 -0.80
N GLY A 158 -19.70 0.00 -1.15
CA GLY A 158 -18.32 -0.42 -0.89
C GLY A 158 -17.30 0.48 -1.58
N PHE A 159 -17.61 0.97 -2.79
CA PHE A 159 -16.75 1.88 -3.52
C PHE A 159 -16.57 3.19 -2.74
N GLN A 160 -17.66 3.79 -2.25
CA GLN A 160 -17.58 4.99 -1.41
C GLN A 160 -16.81 4.74 -0.11
N GLN A 161 -17.02 3.61 0.57
CA GLN A 161 -16.28 3.27 1.80
C GLN A 161 -14.77 3.15 1.57
N VAL A 162 -14.35 2.58 0.42
CA VAL A 162 -12.93 2.53 0.04
C VAL A 162 -12.40 3.92 -0.23
N LEU A 163 -13.15 4.77 -0.94
CA LEU A 163 -12.75 6.15 -1.20
C LEU A 163 -12.65 6.98 0.08
N GLU A 164 -13.59 6.86 1.01
CA GLU A 164 -13.55 7.56 2.30
C GLU A 164 -12.31 7.20 3.12
N ARG A 165 -11.97 5.90 3.17
CA ARG A 165 -10.74 5.45 3.82
C ARG A 165 -9.49 5.91 3.08
N ALA A 166 -9.55 5.95 1.75
CA ALA A 166 -8.46 6.44 0.92
C ALA A 166 -8.30 7.97 1.00
N ASN A 167 -9.37 8.72 1.28
CA ASN A 167 -9.35 10.16 1.45
C ASN A 167 -8.45 10.57 2.62
N TYR A 168 -8.21 9.69 3.60
CA TYR A 168 -7.20 9.92 4.61
C TYR A 168 -5.81 10.17 4.00
N LEU A 169 -5.43 9.46 2.92
CA LEU A 169 -4.18 9.72 2.19
C LEU A 169 -4.16 11.08 1.49
N ALA A 170 -5.34 11.64 1.22
CA ALA A 170 -5.52 12.93 0.56
C ALA A 170 -5.61 14.12 1.53
N LYS A 171 -5.54 13.87 2.85
CA LYS A 171 -5.55 14.89 3.89
C LYS A 171 -4.32 15.79 3.73
N GLU A 172 -4.51 17.10 3.59
CA GLU A 172 -3.40 18.05 3.36
C GLU A 172 -2.54 18.29 4.61
N HIS A 173 -3.10 18.02 5.81
CA HIS A 173 -2.44 18.29 7.08
C HIS A 173 -1.18 17.42 7.23
N THR A 174 -0.03 18.07 7.51
CA THR A 174 1.33 17.51 7.71
C THR A 174 2.21 17.27 6.47
N LYS A 175 1.78 17.68 5.27
CA LYS A 175 2.61 17.54 4.07
C LYS A 175 3.56 18.71 3.92
N ALA A 176 4.82 18.51 4.29
CA ALA A 176 5.85 19.51 4.06
C ALA A 176 5.97 19.78 2.55
N HIS A 177 5.71 21.03 2.16
CA HIS A 177 5.80 21.51 0.78
C HIS A 177 7.25 21.82 0.35
N CYS A 178 8.23 21.70 1.26
CA CYS A 178 9.53 22.37 1.15
C CYS A 178 10.72 21.44 0.83
N THR A 179 10.52 20.19 0.38
CA THR A 179 11.62 19.23 0.17
C THR A 179 11.89 18.88 -1.30
N GLY A 180 11.12 19.42 -2.26
CA GLY A 180 11.26 19.09 -3.70
C GLY A 180 10.85 17.67 -4.11
N GLU A 181 10.60 16.77 -3.16
CA GLU A 181 10.10 15.41 -3.40
C GLU A 181 8.57 15.36 -3.59
N ARG A 182 8.09 14.38 -4.36
CA ARG A 182 6.65 14.14 -4.57
C ARG A 182 5.97 13.67 -3.28
N ASN A 183 4.81 14.24 -2.98
CA ASN A 183 4.00 13.88 -1.81
C ASN A 183 2.89 12.86 -2.10
N PHE A 184 2.70 12.49 -3.36
CA PHE A 184 1.67 11.56 -3.81
C PHE A 184 2.12 10.79 -5.05
N GLY A 185 1.69 9.54 -5.14
CA GLY A 185 1.82 8.74 -6.35
C GLY A 185 0.82 7.59 -6.36
N CYS A 186 0.52 7.08 -7.56
CA CYS A 186 -0.38 5.96 -7.74
C CYS A 186 0.06 5.12 -8.93
N SER A 187 -0.41 3.87 -9.01
CA SER A 187 -0.28 3.07 -10.23
C SER A 187 -0.98 3.80 -11.39
N ARG A 188 -0.31 3.82 -12.55
CA ARG A 188 -0.95 4.21 -13.81
C ARG A 188 -1.66 2.97 -14.36
N GLY A 189 -2.93 3.13 -14.68
CA GLY A 189 -3.68 2.17 -15.49
C GLY A 189 -3.43 2.41 -16.97
#